data_AF-A0A3B9QLX1-F1
#
_entry.id   AF-A0A3B9QLX1-F1
#
_cell.length_a   1.000
_cell.length_b   1.000
_cell.length_c   1.000
_cell.angle_alpha   90.00
_cell.angle_beta   90.00
_cell.angle_gamma   90.00
#
_symmetry.space_group_name_H-M   'P 1'
#
loop_
_entity.id
_entity.type
_entity.pdbx_description
1 polymer ?
#
loop_
_entity_poly.entity_id
_entity_poly.type
_entity_poly.pdbx_seq_one_letter_code
_entity_poly.pdbx_strand_id
1 'polypeptide(L)'
;MGRRLRVWGFLRRGDGRWGRGELVAMSIAIIVILALFVWIGYSGWRASRRLSRGEERLEEAWRRVEEALTSREQALRGFCSTLASLGLVPEGRRRLEEALGEVSRAASPAALAEADERLKIALREVYGGLPRTRPPALKQAQNALAEAEDELEFARRRYNELVMDWNELFLRRTYRYLARRKGLSRRELYLLPGEEEAFSRHRGPSLY
;
A
#
# COMPACT_ATOMS: atom_id res chain seq x y z
N MET A 1 48.41 36.99 52.51
CA MET A 1 48.23 38.02 51.46
C MET A 1 47.98 37.29 50.14
N GLY A 2 46.82 37.26 49.48
CA GLY A 2 45.64 38.12 49.47
C GLY A 2 45.13 38.21 48.02
N ARG A 3 44.90 37.08 47.33
CA ARG A 3 44.35 37.04 45.96
C ARG A 3 42.84 37.27 46.03
N ARG A 4 42.41 38.54 45.92
CA ARG A 4 40.99 38.89 45.78
C ARG A 4 40.51 38.49 44.38
N LEU A 5 39.63 37.49 44.35
CA LEU A 5 38.73 37.20 43.25
C LEU A 5 37.91 38.46 42.93
N ARG A 6 38.02 38.99 41.71
CA ARG A 6 37.09 40.00 41.18
C ARG A 6 35.79 39.31 40.80
N VAL A 7 34.95 39.14 41.82
CA VAL A 7 33.56 38.73 41.74
C VAL A 7 32.76 39.93 41.23
N TRP A 8 32.06 39.73 40.11
CA TRP A 8 30.82 40.38 39.70
C TRP A 8 30.74 41.91 39.74
N GLY A 9 30.83 42.50 38.54
CA GLY A 9 30.45 43.88 38.28
C GLY A 9 29.59 44.01 37.02
N PHE A 10 28.67 43.06 36.76
CA PHE A 10 27.63 43.28 35.76
C PHE A 10 26.51 44.07 36.44
N LEU A 11 26.72 45.39 36.49
CA LEU A 11 25.70 46.36 36.90
C LEU A 11 24.48 46.19 36.00
N ARG A 12 23.49 45.47 36.55
CA ARG A 12 22.07 45.63 36.23
C ARG A 12 21.73 47.10 36.47
N ARG A 13 21.94 47.95 35.45
CA ARG A 13 21.41 49.30 35.39
C ARG A 13 20.20 49.24 34.47
N GLY A 14 19.04 49.08 35.09
CA GLY A 14 17.76 49.16 34.39
C GLY A 14 17.47 50.61 34.06
N ASP A 15 17.82 51.02 32.85
CA ASP A 15 17.10 52.08 32.16
C ASP A 15 16.05 51.38 31.30
N GLY A 16 14.77 51.51 31.67
CA GLY A 16 13.62 50.88 31.01
C GLY A 16 13.33 51.38 29.59
N ARG A 17 14.35 51.82 28.85
CA ARG A 17 14.29 52.16 27.43
C ARG A 17 15.16 51.18 26.67
N TRP A 18 14.52 50.14 26.14
CA TRP A 18 15.10 49.27 25.12
C TRP A 18 15.81 50.13 24.07
N GLY A 19 17.09 49.87 23.84
CA GLY A 19 17.82 50.53 22.76
C GLY A 19 17.14 50.22 21.42
N ARG A 20 17.17 51.14 20.44
CA ARG A 20 16.60 50.88 19.10
C ARG A 20 17.09 49.54 18.50
N GLY A 21 18.34 49.16 18.78
CA GLY A 21 18.90 47.86 18.38
C GLY A 21 18.26 46.65 19.07
N GLU A 22 17.89 46.75 20.35
CA GLU A 22 17.22 45.68 21.10
C GLU A 22 15.77 45.49 20.64
N LEU A 23 15.07 46.59 20.33
CA LEU A 23 13.72 46.53 19.75
C LEU A 23 13.73 45.87 18.36
N VAL A 24 14.72 46.21 17.53
CA VAL A 24 14.91 45.58 16.22
C VAL A 24 15.23 44.09 16.37
N ALA A 25 16.14 43.71 17.29
CA ALA A 25 16.45 42.31 17.55
C ALA A 25 15.24 41.51 18.04
N MET A 26 14.43 42.07 18.94
CA MET A 26 13.19 41.45 19.42
C MET A 26 12.17 41.30 18.29
N SER A 27 12.01 42.31 17.44
CA SER A 27 11.10 42.27 16.29
C SER A 27 11.51 41.18 15.29
N ILE A 28 12.81 41.08 15.00
CA ILE A 28 13.37 40.02 14.15
C ILE A 28 13.10 38.64 14.78
N ALA A 29 13.35 38.48 16.08
CA ALA A 29 13.10 37.21 16.77
C ALA A 29 11.63 36.78 16.68
N ILE A 30 10.69 37.70 16.86
CA ILE A 30 9.25 37.43 16.73
C ILE A 30 8.90 37.00 15.29
N ILE A 31 9.41 37.71 14.28
CA ILE A 31 9.18 37.37 12.87
C ILE A 31 9.72 35.98 12.54
N VAL A 32 10.93 35.65 13.02
CA VAL A 32 11.54 34.32 12.81
C VAL A 32 10.69 33.22 13.47
N ILE A 33 10.22 33.44 14.70
CA ILE A 33 9.34 32.48 15.40
C ILE A 33 8.03 32.30 14.62
N LEU A 34 7.39 33.39 14.18
CA LEU A 34 6.15 33.33 13.40
C LEU A 34 6.36 32.58 12.08
N ALA A 35 7.44 32.88 11.35
CA ALA A 35 7.80 32.20 10.12
C ALA A 35 8.00 30.68 10.35
N LEU A 36 8.65 30.29 11.45
CA LEU A 36 8.81 28.90 11.83
C LEU A 36 7.46 28.22 12.10
N PHE A 37 6.54 28.87 12.81
CA PHE A 37 5.19 28.34 13.04
C PHE A 37 4.40 28.14 11.75
N VAL A 38 4.43 29.13 10.84
CA VAL A 38 3.78 29.02 9.53
C VAL A 38 4.38 27.86 8.73
N TRP A 39 5.70 27.71 8.74
CA TRP A 39 6.39 26.63 8.03
C TRP A 39 6.05 25.24 8.58
N ILE A 40 6.00 25.09 9.90
CA ILE A 40 5.58 23.83 10.56
C ILE A 40 4.12 23.52 10.23
N GLY A 41 3.23 24.51 10.33
CA GLY A 41 1.81 24.36 10.02
C GLY A 41 1.57 23.94 8.57
N TYR A 42 2.23 24.62 7.62
CA TYR A 42 2.16 24.28 6.20
C TYR A 42 2.70 22.87 5.89
N SER A 43 3.82 22.49 6.51
CA SER A 43 4.41 21.16 6.33
C SER A 43 3.52 20.05 6.90
N GLY A 44 2.93 20.26 8.08
CA GLY A 44 1.96 19.33 8.67
C GLY A 44 0.70 19.18 7.83
N TRP A 45 0.16 20.29 7.31
CA TRP A 45 -1.00 20.27 6.42
C TRP A 45 -0.73 19.52 5.11
N ARG A 46 0.42 19.75 4.47
CA ARG A 46 0.82 19.00 3.26
C ARG A 46 0.95 17.51 3.52
N ALA A 47 1.60 17.12 4.61
CA ALA A 47 1.74 15.71 4.99
C ALA A 47 0.37 15.07 5.29
N SER A 48 -0.51 15.78 6.00
CA SER A 48 -1.87 15.34 6.30
C SER A 48 -2.69 15.11 5.03
N ARG A 49 -2.62 16.02 4.05
CA ARG A 49 -3.28 15.87 2.74
C ARG A 49 -2.74 14.70 1.93
N ARG A 50 -1.42 14.50 1.94
CA ARG A 50 -0.80 13.35 1.27
C ARG A 50 -1.28 12.02 1.86
N LEU A 51 -1.37 11.93 3.20
CA LEU A 51 -1.90 10.73 3.87
C LEU A 51 -3.36 10.45 3.48
N SER A 52 -4.24 11.45 3.53
CA SER A 52 -5.66 11.23 3.20
C SER A 52 -5.86 10.82 1.72
N ARG A 53 -5.11 11.42 0.79
CA ARG A 53 -5.17 11.01 -0.63
C ARG A 53 -4.56 9.64 -0.88
N GLY A 54 -3.49 9.29 -0.15
CA GLY A 54 -2.87 7.97 -0.25
C GLY A 54 -3.82 6.87 0.21
N GLU A 55 -4.50 7.11 1.33
CA GLU A 55 -5.52 6.20 1.86
C GLU A 55 -6.69 6.01 0.89
N GLU A 56 -7.26 7.10 0.36
CA GLU A 56 -8.36 7.03 -0.61
C GLU A 56 -7.99 6.23 -1.87
N ARG A 57 -6.80 6.48 -2.44
CA ARG A 57 -6.30 5.75 -3.61
C ARG A 57 -6.06 4.28 -3.31
N LEU A 58 -5.62 3.98 -2.10
CA LEU A 58 -5.37 2.60 -1.70
C LEU A 58 -6.69 1.84 -1.53
N GLU A 59 -7.70 2.49 -0.95
CA GLU A 59 -9.04 1.94 -0.81
C GLU A 59 -9.69 1.71 -2.19
N GLU A 60 -9.55 2.67 -3.11
CA GLU A 60 -10.00 2.50 -4.50
C GLU A 60 -9.29 1.35 -5.21
N ALA A 61 -7.97 1.23 -5.04
CA ALA A 61 -7.20 0.15 -5.64
C ALA A 61 -7.56 -1.21 -5.05
N TRP A 62 -7.82 -1.28 -3.74
CA TRP A 62 -8.29 -2.51 -3.10
C TRP A 62 -9.67 -2.92 -3.59
N ARG A 63 -10.61 -1.98 -3.71
CA ARG A 63 -11.94 -2.26 -4.30
C ARG A 63 -11.83 -2.84 -5.71
N ARG A 64 -10.93 -2.33 -6.54
CA ARG A 64 -10.67 -2.90 -7.88
C ARG A 64 -10.13 -4.33 -7.82
N VAL A 65 -9.31 -4.65 -6.83
CA VAL A 65 -8.85 -6.03 -6.59
C VAL A 65 -10.04 -6.91 -6.21
N GLU A 66 -10.94 -6.46 -5.34
CA GLU A 66 -12.15 -7.22 -4.95
C GLU A 66 -13.09 -7.47 -6.13
N GLU A 67 -13.29 -6.46 -6.98
CA GLU A 67 -14.06 -6.58 -8.23
C GLU A 67 -13.43 -7.62 -9.17
N ALA A 68 -12.10 -7.56 -9.38
CA ALA A 68 -11.37 -8.51 -10.22
C ALA A 68 -11.37 -9.94 -9.65
N LEU A 69 -11.26 -10.11 -8.33
CA LEU A 69 -11.40 -11.40 -7.66
C LEU A 69 -12.79 -12.01 -7.90
N THR A 70 -13.84 -11.18 -7.81
CA THR A 70 -15.21 -11.60 -8.08
C THR A 70 -15.39 -12.02 -9.54
N SER A 71 -14.84 -11.24 -10.48
CA SER A 71 -14.81 -11.55 -11.92
C SER A 71 -14.15 -12.90 -12.19
N ARG A 72 -12.96 -13.12 -11.62
CA ARG A 72 -12.21 -14.38 -11.72
C ARG A 72 -12.94 -15.56 -11.10
N GLU A 73 -13.59 -15.38 -9.95
CA GLU A 73 -14.40 -16.43 -9.33
C GLU A 73 -15.54 -16.87 -10.28
N GLN A 74 -16.26 -15.90 -10.87
CA GLN A 74 -17.33 -16.20 -11.83
C GLN A 74 -16.79 -16.94 -13.06
N ALA A 75 -15.65 -16.50 -13.61
CA ALA A 75 -15.01 -17.15 -14.74
C ALA A 75 -14.55 -18.58 -14.42
N LEU A 76 -13.97 -18.81 -13.23
CA LEU A 76 -13.56 -20.14 -12.76
C LEU A 76 -14.75 -21.07 -12.56
N ARG A 77 -15.85 -20.57 -11.98
CA ARG A 77 -17.09 -21.35 -11.84
C ARG A 77 -17.66 -21.72 -13.21
N GLY A 78 -17.67 -20.80 -14.16
CA GLY A 78 -18.07 -21.06 -15.55
C GLY A 78 -17.17 -22.10 -16.24
N PHE A 79 -15.86 -22.02 -16.01
CA PHE A 79 -14.89 -23.00 -16.50
C PHE A 79 -15.10 -24.38 -15.88
N CYS A 80 -15.28 -24.49 -14.56
CA CYS A 80 -15.56 -25.76 -13.88
C CYS A 80 -16.87 -26.39 -14.35
N SER A 81 -17.93 -25.59 -14.53
CA SER A 81 -19.20 -26.05 -15.10
C SER A 81 -19.04 -26.60 -16.53
N THR A 82 -18.23 -25.92 -17.35
CA THR A 82 -17.91 -26.38 -18.71
C THR A 82 -17.09 -27.68 -18.72
N LEU A 83 -16.14 -27.83 -17.80
CA LEU A 83 -15.40 -29.10 -17.64
C LEU A 83 -16.33 -30.24 -17.22
N ALA A 84 -17.25 -29.97 -16.29
CA ALA A 84 -18.22 -30.95 -15.82
C ALA A 84 -19.17 -31.41 -16.93
N SER A 85 -19.71 -30.48 -17.74
CA SER A 85 -20.62 -30.81 -18.85
C SER A 85 -19.94 -31.63 -19.95
N LEU A 86 -18.64 -31.44 -20.14
CA LEU A 86 -17.81 -32.20 -21.09
C LEU A 86 -17.21 -33.48 -20.50
N GLY A 87 -17.38 -33.74 -19.20
CA GLY A 87 -16.80 -34.90 -18.52
C GLY A 87 -15.26 -34.90 -18.46
N LEU A 88 -14.64 -33.71 -18.46
CA LEU A 88 -13.19 -33.57 -18.51
C LEU A 88 -12.58 -33.40 -17.11
N VAL A 89 -11.42 -34.04 -16.89
CA VAL A 89 -10.54 -33.85 -15.71
C VAL A 89 -11.29 -33.76 -14.37
N PRO A 90 -12.12 -34.76 -13.99
CA PRO A 90 -12.98 -34.69 -12.81
C PRO A 90 -12.22 -34.47 -11.50
N GLU A 91 -11.08 -35.14 -11.30
CA GLU A 91 -10.25 -34.95 -10.11
C GLU A 91 -9.56 -33.58 -10.09
N GLY A 92 -9.03 -33.13 -11.23
CA GLY A 92 -8.42 -31.80 -11.34
C GLY A 92 -9.45 -30.69 -11.09
N ARG A 93 -10.68 -30.84 -11.62
CA ARG A 93 -11.79 -29.93 -11.37
C ARG A 93 -12.12 -29.84 -9.89
N ARG A 94 -12.20 -30.97 -9.18
CA ARG A 94 -12.47 -30.99 -7.74
C ARG A 94 -11.38 -30.26 -6.94
N ARG A 95 -10.10 -30.50 -7.25
CA ARG A 95 -8.98 -29.77 -6.63
C ARG A 95 -9.03 -28.27 -6.92
N LEU A 96 -9.43 -27.88 -8.14
CA LEU A 96 -9.61 -26.48 -8.51
C LEU A 96 -10.74 -25.82 -7.71
N GLU A 97 -11.87 -26.51 -7.54
CA GLU A 97 -12.99 -26.05 -6.71
C GLU A 97 -12.60 -25.94 -5.22
N GLU A 98 -11.82 -26.90 -4.70
CA GLU A 98 -11.28 -26.87 -3.34
C GLU A 98 -10.35 -25.66 -3.13
N ALA A 99 -9.40 -25.45 -4.04
CA ALA A 99 -8.47 -24.31 -3.98
C ALA A 99 -9.20 -22.96 -4.15
N LEU A 100 -10.26 -22.89 -4.96
CA LEU A 100 -11.11 -21.70 -5.06
C LEU A 100 -11.79 -21.39 -3.72
N GLY A 101 -12.24 -22.42 -3.01
CA GLY A 101 -12.78 -22.27 -1.66
C GLY A 101 -11.75 -21.77 -0.64
N GLU A 102 -10.45 -22.01 -0.84
CA GLU A 102 -9.40 -21.43 0.00
C GLU A 102 -9.20 -19.94 -0.27
N VAL A 103 -9.23 -19.51 -1.54
CA VAL A 103 -9.17 -18.10 -1.94
C VAL A 103 -10.29 -17.31 -1.26
N SER A 104 -11.53 -17.82 -1.29
CA SER A 104 -12.68 -17.17 -0.66
C SER A 104 -12.59 -17.07 0.88
N ARG A 105 -11.71 -17.86 1.53
CA ARG A 105 -11.52 -17.84 2.99
C ARG A 105 -10.31 -17.01 3.42
N ALA A 106 -9.49 -16.55 2.48
CA ALA A 106 -8.30 -15.76 2.80
C ALA A 106 -8.69 -14.44 3.45
N ALA A 107 -8.15 -14.17 4.64
CA ALA A 107 -8.52 -13.01 5.46
C ALA A 107 -7.57 -11.81 5.30
N SER A 108 -6.49 -11.95 4.52
CA SER A 108 -5.49 -10.90 4.33
C SER A 108 -4.90 -10.92 2.92
N PRO A 109 -4.37 -9.80 2.40
CA PRO A 109 -3.69 -9.75 1.10
C PRO A 109 -2.56 -10.77 0.93
N ALA A 110 -1.76 -11.02 1.98
CA ALA A 110 -0.71 -12.04 1.91
C ALA A 110 -1.28 -13.46 1.89
N ALA A 111 -2.26 -13.77 2.73
CA ALA A 111 -2.94 -15.07 2.73
C ALA A 111 -3.65 -15.32 1.39
N LEU A 112 -4.18 -14.27 0.77
CA LEU A 112 -4.80 -14.34 -0.55
C LEU A 112 -3.77 -14.64 -1.63
N ALA A 113 -2.57 -14.05 -1.57
CA ALA A 113 -1.45 -14.41 -2.46
C ALA A 113 -1.06 -15.89 -2.36
N GLU A 114 -1.02 -16.45 -1.14
CA GLU A 114 -0.73 -17.87 -0.94
C GLU A 114 -1.83 -18.78 -1.49
N ALA A 115 -3.10 -18.46 -1.23
CA ALA A 115 -4.24 -19.21 -1.75
C ALA A 115 -4.29 -19.16 -3.29
N ASP A 116 -3.96 -18.00 -3.87
CA ASP A 116 -3.86 -17.83 -5.32
C ASP A 116 -2.79 -18.70 -5.96
N GLU A 117 -1.62 -18.83 -5.33
CA GLU A 117 -0.58 -19.70 -5.88
C GLU A 117 -1.04 -21.16 -5.86
N ARG A 118 -1.73 -21.59 -4.81
CA ARG A 118 -2.34 -22.93 -4.75
C ARG A 118 -3.41 -23.12 -5.83
N LEU A 119 -4.24 -22.11 -6.08
CA LEU A 119 -5.19 -22.15 -7.19
C LEU A 119 -4.49 -22.26 -8.55
N LYS A 120 -3.43 -21.47 -8.78
CA LYS A 120 -2.65 -21.52 -10.03
C LYS A 120 -2.01 -22.89 -10.24
N ILE A 121 -1.52 -23.54 -9.18
CA ILE A 121 -1.04 -24.93 -9.23
C ILE A 121 -2.15 -25.88 -9.68
N ALA A 122 -3.34 -25.82 -9.05
CA ALA A 122 -4.48 -26.65 -9.43
C ALA A 122 -4.92 -26.39 -10.88
N LEU A 123 -4.92 -25.13 -11.32
CA LEU A 123 -5.29 -24.75 -12.68
C LEU A 123 -4.29 -25.30 -13.71
N ARG A 124 -2.98 -25.27 -13.41
CA ARG A 124 -1.93 -25.89 -14.25
C ARG A 124 -2.16 -27.40 -14.39
N GLU A 125 -2.54 -28.08 -13.32
CA GLU A 125 -2.88 -29.52 -13.33
C GLU A 125 -4.08 -29.79 -14.25
N VAL A 126 -5.15 -29.01 -14.10
CA VAL A 126 -6.35 -29.10 -14.97
C VAL A 126 -5.96 -28.93 -16.43
N TYR A 127 -5.16 -27.91 -16.77
CA TYR A 127 -4.72 -27.68 -18.14
C TYR A 127 -3.85 -28.81 -18.69
N GLY A 128 -3.03 -29.44 -17.86
CA GLY A 128 -2.19 -30.59 -18.26
C GLY A 128 -3.01 -31.83 -18.64
N GLY A 129 -4.20 -32.01 -18.05
CA GLY A 129 -5.10 -33.12 -18.33
C GLY A 129 -6.08 -32.91 -19.48
N LEU A 130 -6.09 -31.73 -20.12
CA LEU A 130 -7.04 -31.43 -21.20
C LEU A 130 -6.71 -32.15 -22.52
N PRO A 131 -7.73 -32.51 -23.32
CA PRO A 131 -7.51 -33.08 -24.65
C PRO A 131 -6.83 -32.07 -25.59
N ARG A 132 -6.05 -32.57 -26.55
CA ARG A 132 -5.38 -31.74 -27.58
C ARG A 132 -6.39 -30.92 -28.38
N THR A 133 -7.50 -31.54 -28.79
CA THR A 133 -8.58 -30.87 -29.53
C THR A 133 -9.63 -30.38 -28.53
N ARG A 134 -9.68 -29.07 -28.31
CA ARG A 134 -10.60 -28.45 -27.35
C ARG A 134 -11.93 -28.07 -28.01
N PRO A 135 -13.07 -28.47 -27.44
CA PRO A 135 -14.39 -28.02 -27.90
C PRO A 135 -14.51 -26.48 -27.86
N PRO A 136 -15.34 -25.86 -28.73
CA PRO A 136 -15.52 -24.41 -28.75
C PRO A 136 -15.94 -23.82 -27.40
N ALA A 137 -16.85 -24.49 -26.68
CA ALA A 137 -17.30 -24.05 -25.35
C ALA A 137 -16.15 -23.99 -24.33
N LEU A 138 -15.24 -24.97 -24.36
CA LEU A 138 -14.07 -24.98 -23.48
C LEU A 138 -13.13 -23.83 -23.80
N LYS A 139 -12.89 -23.54 -25.08
CA LYS A 139 -12.06 -22.39 -25.49
C LYS A 139 -12.66 -21.07 -25.03
N GLN A 140 -13.97 -20.89 -25.14
CA GLN A 140 -14.66 -19.69 -24.67
C GLN A 140 -14.49 -19.51 -23.15
N ALA A 141 -14.67 -20.57 -22.37
CA ALA A 141 -14.46 -20.52 -20.93
C ALA A 141 -13.00 -20.24 -20.55
N GLN A 142 -12.02 -20.79 -21.29
CA GLN A 142 -10.60 -20.46 -21.10
C GLN A 142 -10.31 -18.99 -21.39
N ASN A 143 -10.90 -18.41 -22.44
CA ASN A 143 -10.70 -17.00 -22.78
C ASN A 143 -11.27 -16.07 -21.71
N ALA A 144 -12.49 -16.33 -21.23
CA ALA A 144 -13.09 -15.56 -20.14
C ALA A 144 -12.25 -15.64 -18.85
N LEU A 145 -11.69 -16.82 -18.55
CA LEU A 145 -10.78 -16.97 -17.42
C LEU A 145 -9.48 -16.19 -17.61
N ALA A 146 -8.88 -16.23 -18.81
CA ALA A 146 -7.67 -15.48 -19.10
C ALA A 146 -7.88 -13.96 -18.96
N GLU A 147 -9.00 -13.45 -19.46
CA GLU A 147 -9.35 -12.02 -19.32
C GLU A 147 -9.49 -11.60 -17.86
N ALA A 148 -10.15 -12.42 -17.03
CA ALA A 148 -10.30 -12.14 -15.61
C ALA A 148 -8.97 -12.26 -14.83
N GLU A 149 -8.07 -13.18 -15.22
CA GLU A 149 -6.72 -13.28 -14.64
C GLU A 149 -5.85 -12.07 -15.00
N ASP A 150 -5.93 -11.57 -16.24
CA ASP A 150 -5.22 -10.37 -16.68
C ASP A 150 -5.72 -9.13 -15.91
N GLU A 151 -7.04 -9.00 -15.72
CA GLU A 151 -7.65 -7.93 -14.92
C GLU A 151 -7.15 -7.97 -13.46
N LEU A 152 -7.14 -9.16 -12.85
CA LEU A 152 -6.63 -9.32 -11.49
C LEU A 152 -5.14 -9.02 -11.39
N GLU A 153 -4.31 -9.47 -12.34
CA GLU A 153 -2.88 -9.18 -12.32
C GLU A 153 -2.64 -7.66 -12.36
N PHE A 154 -3.36 -6.95 -13.23
CA PHE A 154 -3.28 -5.50 -13.31
C PHE A 154 -3.71 -4.82 -12.01
N ALA A 155 -4.87 -5.18 -11.46
CA ALA A 155 -5.38 -4.63 -10.20
C ALA A 155 -4.41 -4.89 -9.04
N ARG A 156 -3.90 -6.13 -8.92
CA ARG A 156 -2.93 -6.55 -7.90
C ARG A 156 -1.65 -5.75 -7.99
N ARG A 157 -1.06 -5.63 -9.19
CA ARG A 157 0.16 -4.85 -9.43
C ARG A 157 -0.03 -3.41 -8.99
N ARG A 158 -1.14 -2.79 -9.41
CA ARG A 158 -1.46 -1.41 -9.07
C ARG A 158 -1.63 -1.20 -7.56
N TYR A 159 -2.33 -2.10 -6.89
CA TYR A 159 -2.48 -2.08 -5.44
C TYR A 159 -1.11 -2.15 -4.75
N ASN A 160 -0.26 -3.10 -5.14
CA ASN A 160 1.05 -3.29 -4.52
C ASN A 160 1.98 -2.08 -4.70
N GLU A 161 1.97 -1.44 -5.87
CA GLU A 161 2.71 -0.19 -6.10
C GLU A 161 2.29 0.91 -5.09
N LEU A 162 0.98 1.07 -4.90
CA LEU A 162 0.43 2.06 -3.97
C LEU A 162 0.71 1.71 -2.51
N VAL A 163 0.64 0.43 -2.13
CA VAL A 163 1.00 -0.04 -0.78
C VAL A 163 2.45 0.27 -0.46
N MET A 164 3.37 0.08 -1.41
CA MET A 164 4.78 0.39 -1.17
C MET A 164 5.02 1.88 -1.02
N ASP A 165 4.45 2.71 -1.92
CA ASP A 165 4.53 4.17 -1.80
C ASP A 165 3.91 4.65 -0.47
N TRP A 166 2.79 4.04 -0.06
CA TRP A 166 2.13 4.29 1.22
C TRP A 166 3.03 3.95 2.40
N ASN A 167 3.57 2.74 2.41
CA ASN A 167 4.40 2.22 3.49
C ASN A 167 5.71 3.01 3.63
N GLU A 168 6.26 3.54 2.54
CA GLU A 168 7.45 4.39 2.55
C GLU A 168 7.23 5.69 3.34
N LEU A 169 6.02 6.26 3.31
CA LEU A 169 5.70 7.45 4.11
C LEU A 169 5.98 7.23 5.60
N PHE A 170 5.75 6.01 6.13
CA PHE A 170 5.92 5.69 7.55
C PHE A 170 7.39 5.61 8.01
N LEU A 171 8.35 5.59 7.07
CA LEU A 171 9.78 5.70 7.39
C LEU A 171 10.11 7.07 8.00
N ARG A 172 9.40 8.12 7.57
CA ARG A 172 9.58 9.49 8.07
C ARG A 172 8.83 9.69 9.39
N ARG A 173 9.54 10.18 10.43
CA ARG A 173 8.98 10.42 11.77
C ARG A 173 7.74 11.32 11.76
N THR A 174 7.73 12.34 10.91
CA THR A 174 6.62 13.31 10.78
C THR A 174 5.33 12.63 10.33
N TYR A 175 5.40 11.79 9.30
CA TYR A 175 4.28 11.03 8.79
C TYR A 175 3.80 9.99 9.80
N ARG A 176 4.72 9.28 10.48
CA ARG A 176 4.37 8.31 11.53
C ARG A 176 3.56 8.95 12.67
N TYR A 177 3.94 10.15 13.11
CA TYR A 177 3.20 10.88 14.14
C TYR A 177 1.79 11.26 13.66
N LEU A 178 1.68 11.83 12.46
CA LEU A 178 0.40 12.23 11.88
C LEU A 178 -0.51 11.03 11.60
N ALA A 179 0.04 9.92 11.11
CA ALA A 179 -0.68 8.68 10.84
C ALA A 179 -1.28 8.11 12.12
N ARG A 180 -0.49 8.03 13.21
CA ARG A 180 -0.99 7.60 14.53
C ARG A 180 -2.17 8.44 15.02
N ARG A 181 -2.11 9.77 14.86
CA ARG A 181 -3.20 10.67 15.24
C ARG A 181 -4.48 10.45 14.42
N LYS A 182 -4.34 9.97 13.18
CA LYS A 182 -5.45 9.66 12.27
C LYS A 182 -5.91 8.19 12.32
N GLY A 183 -5.29 7.35 13.14
CA GLY A 183 -5.59 5.90 13.17
C GLY A 183 -5.09 5.14 11.93
N LEU A 184 -4.15 5.70 11.18
CA LEU A 184 -3.62 5.12 9.95
C LEU A 184 -2.43 4.20 10.22
N SER A 185 -2.42 3.06 9.56
CA SER A 185 -1.38 2.03 9.66
C SER A 185 -0.77 1.69 8.30
N ARG A 186 0.38 1.00 8.35
CA ARG A 186 0.95 0.34 7.17
C ARG A 186 -0.04 -0.70 6.64
N ARG A 187 0.02 -0.95 5.34
CA ARG A 187 -0.87 -1.90 4.66
C ARG A 187 -0.06 -3.07 4.15
N GLU A 188 -0.69 -4.24 4.11
CA GLU A 188 -0.07 -5.48 3.66
C GLU A 188 -0.03 -5.54 2.13
N LEU A 189 1.02 -6.14 1.58
CA LEU A 189 1.14 -6.35 0.14
C LEU A 189 0.36 -7.60 -0.25
N TYR A 190 -0.25 -7.57 -1.44
CA TYR A 190 -0.78 -8.75 -2.12
C TYR A 190 0.35 -9.42 -2.90
N LEU A 191 1.30 -9.99 -2.16
CA LEU A 191 2.45 -10.74 -2.67
C LEU A 191 2.73 -11.93 -1.76
N LEU A 192 3.43 -12.92 -2.29
CA LEU A 192 3.94 -13.99 -1.43
C LEU A 192 5.02 -13.42 -0.49
N PRO A 193 5.14 -13.95 0.73
CA PRO A 193 6.23 -13.58 1.63
C PRO A 193 7.60 -13.76 0.96
N GLY A 194 8.42 -12.70 0.96
CA GLY A 194 9.74 -12.69 0.33
C GLY A 194 9.79 -12.20 -1.12
N GLU A 195 8.66 -11.98 -1.79
CA GLU A 195 8.63 -11.42 -3.15
C GLU A 195 8.75 -9.89 -3.20
N GLU A 196 8.72 -9.22 -2.05
CA GLU A 196 8.72 -7.75 -1.95
C GLU A 196 9.95 -7.12 -2.61
N GLU A 197 11.14 -7.71 -2.43
CA GLU A 197 12.39 -7.23 -3.02
C GLU A 197 12.42 -7.45 -4.54
N ALA A 198 11.88 -8.57 -5.01
CA ALA A 198 11.77 -8.85 -6.43
C ALA A 198 10.79 -7.87 -7.09
N PHE A 199 9.63 -7.64 -6.47
CA PHE A 199 8.64 -6.69 -6.95
C PHE A 199 9.19 -5.25 -6.96
N SER A 200 9.91 -4.86 -5.90
CA SER A 200 10.54 -3.54 -5.79
C SER A 200 11.54 -3.24 -6.91
N ARG A 201 12.22 -4.27 -7.44
CA ARG A 201 13.15 -4.13 -8.57
C ARG A 201 12.46 -3.93 -9.91
N HIS A 202 11.24 -4.42 -10.08
CA HIS A 202 10.51 -4.42 -11.36
C HIS A 202 9.43 -3.35 -11.46
N ARG A 203 9.13 -2.63 -10.37
CA ARG A 203 8.14 -1.55 -10.38
C ARG A 203 8.69 -0.27 -11.04
N GLY A 204 7.80 0.54 -11.61
CA GLY A 204 8.12 1.89 -12.08
C GLY A 204 8.50 2.85 -10.93
N PRO A 205 9.01 4.07 -11.23
CA PRO A 205 9.37 5.04 -10.21
C PRO A 205 8.19 5.35 -9.27
N SER A 206 8.48 5.65 -8.00
CA SER A 206 7.46 6.00 -7.00
C SER A 206 6.61 7.17 -7.51
N LEU A 207 5.29 7.08 -7.34
CA LEU A 207 4.36 8.09 -7.86
C LEU A 207 4.20 9.30 -6.90
N TYR A 208 5.11 9.47 -5.93
CA TYR A 208 5.00 10.40 -4.80
C TYR A 208 6.29 11.13 -4.39
#